data_AF-R1E9Q5-F1
#
_entry.id   AF-R1E9Q5-F1
#
_cell.length_a   1.000
_cell.length_b   1.000
_cell.length_c   1.000
_cell.angle_alpha   90.00
_cell.angle_beta   90.00
_cell.angle_gamma   90.00
#
_symmetry.space_group_name_H-M   'P 1'
#
loop_
_entity.id
_entity.type
_entity.pdbx_description
1 polymer ?
#
loop_
_entity_poly.entity_id
_entity_poly.type
_entity_poly.pdbx_seq_one_letter_code
_entity_poly.pdbx_strand_id
1 'polypeptide(L)'
;MSHPDPDTVRTRILIISDTHSAPLVDPEAAEASENDQRQRNKAFRAPLPSADVLLHCGDITMAGHMHEYESALEMLGSIDAPLKLVIAGNHDITLDEDFYLGGSGGSLTGWTNGQRMHMKNYDPDLPKQAKALWTGNAAKSKGVTFLDEGVHEFTLHNGAKLTVYASPWQPEFCNWAFNYDHSHDRWNPPDLSAPDAVNVAINPVPADPGGKIDIMMTHGPPRDRLDSTTRSWISVKVERRR
;
A
#
# COMPACT_ATOMS: atom_id res chain seq x y z
N MET A 1 -9.38 -34.28 12.63
CA MET A 1 -9.51 -32.85 12.31
C MET A 1 -9.42 -32.11 13.63
N SER A 2 -8.39 -31.31 13.85
CA SER A 2 -8.26 -30.53 15.09
C SER A 2 -9.35 -29.45 15.11
N HIS A 3 -10.13 -29.39 16.19
CA HIS A 3 -11.06 -28.29 16.41
C HIS A 3 -10.26 -26.97 16.54
N PRO A 4 -10.78 -25.85 16.02
CA PRO A 4 -10.17 -24.55 16.25
C PRO A 4 -10.13 -24.25 17.75
N ASP A 5 -9.05 -23.60 18.19
CA ASP A 5 -8.88 -23.12 19.55
C ASP A 5 -10.07 -22.20 19.90
N PRO A 6 -10.80 -22.44 21.01
CA PRO A 6 -11.96 -21.64 21.41
C PRO A 6 -11.64 -20.15 21.58
N ASP A 7 -10.37 -19.78 21.76
CA ASP A 7 -9.93 -18.39 21.92
C ASP A 7 -9.61 -17.68 20.59
N THR A 8 -9.79 -18.36 19.44
CA THR A 8 -9.53 -17.80 18.12
C THR A 8 -10.79 -17.36 17.39
N VAL A 9 -10.78 -16.13 16.87
CA VAL A 9 -11.86 -15.59 16.04
C VAL A 9 -11.52 -15.82 14.57
N ARG A 10 -12.47 -16.38 13.81
CA ARG A 10 -12.30 -16.57 12.37
C ARG A 10 -12.41 -15.22 11.64
N THR A 11 -11.35 -14.85 10.94
CA THR A 11 -11.25 -13.59 10.18
C THR A 11 -10.88 -13.89 8.72
N ARG A 12 -11.60 -13.29 7.78
CA ARG A 12 -11.32 -13.30 6.34
C ARG A 12 -10.59 -12.01 5.97
N ILE A 13 -9.43 -12.16 5.33
CA ILE A 13 -8.62 -11.04 4.86
C ILE A 13 -8.54 -11.12 3.34
N LEU A 14 -8.91 -10.04 2.66
CA LEU A 14 -8.72 -9.85 1.22
C LEU A 14 -7.51 -8.94 1.00
N ILE A 15 -6.61 -9.32 0.11
CA ILE A 15 -5.36 -8.60 -0.10
C ILE A 15 -5.22 -8.30 -1.57
N ILE A 16 -5.07 -7.02 -1.87
CA ILE A 16 -4.83 -6.48 -3.20
C ILE A 16 -3.64 -5.52 -3.13
N SER A 17 -3.06 -5.21 -4.27
CA SER A 17 -1.92 -4.31 -4.39
C SER A 17 -1.72 -3.98 -5.86
N ASP A 18 -0.91 -2.96 -6.14
CA ASP A 18 -0.45 -2.65 -7.50
C ASP A 18 -1.63 -2.48 -8.46
N THR A 19 -2.72 -1.89 -7.96
CA THR A 19 -3.91 -1.68 -8.79
C THR A 19 -3.61 -0.68 -9.88
N HIS A 20 -2.70 0.29 -9.67
CA HIS A 20 -2.24 1.17 -10.72
C HIS A 20 -3.41 1.86 -11.45
N SER A 21 -4.36 2.39 -10.69
CA SER A 21 -5.61 2.98 -11.19
C SER A 21 -6.53 2.00 -11.95
N ALA A 22 -6.29 0.69 -11.89
CA ALA A 22 -7.13 -0.30 -12.54
C ALA A 22 -8.49 -0.41 -11.82
N PRO A 23 -9.62 -0.29 -12.56
CA PRO A 23 -10.94 -0.45 -11.96
C PRO A 23 -11.27 -1.92 -11.70
N LEU A 24 -12.25 -2.17 -10.82
CA LEU A 24 -12.98 -3.43 -10.80
C LEU A 24 -13.86 -3.51 -12.05
N VAL A 25 -13.68 -4.55 -12.85
CA VAL A 25 -14.48 -4.77 -14.05
C VAL A 25 -15.62 -5.71 -13.74
N ASP A 26 -16.85 -5.28 -13.98
CA ASP A 26 -17.99 -6.17 -14.04
C ASP A 26 -18.11 -6.73 -15.47
N PRO A 27 -17.85 -8.04 -15.69
CA PRO A 27 -17.95 -8.64 -17.01
C PRO A 27 -19.38 -8.67 -17.56
N GLU A 28 -20.41 -8.52 -16.71
CA GLU A 28 -21.82 -8.51 -17.10
C GLU A 28 -22.33 -7.09 -17.38
N ALA A 29 -21.72 -6.05 -16.80
CA ALA A 29 -22.07 -4.65 -17.04
C ALA A 29 -21.46 -4.06 -18.33
N ALA A 30 -20.45 -4.71 -18.91
CA ALA A 30 -19.87 -4.27 -20.17
C ALA A 30 -20.80 -4.67 -21.34
N GLU A 31 -21.54 -3.72 -21.91
CA GLU A 31 -22.01 -3.86 -23.29
C GLU A 31 -20.77 -4.16 -24.15
N ALA A 32 -20.70 -5.39 -24.66
CA ALA A 32 -19.55 -5.89 -25.40
C ALA A 32 -19.41 -5.14 -26.73
N SER A 33 -18.79 -3.95 -26.72
CA SER A 33 -18.22 -3.39 -27.93
C SER A 33 -17.05 -4.29 -28.32
N GLU A 34 -17.10 -4.85 -29.54
CA GLU A 34 -16.13 -5.85 -30.02
C GLU A 34 -14.67 -5.34 -30.04
N ASN A 35 -14.47 -4.03 -29.90
CA ASN A 35 -13.15 -3.41 -29.80
C ASN A 35 -12.49 -3.55 -28.42
N ASP A 36 -13.18 -4.14 -27.43
CA ASP A 36 -12.74 -4.14 -26.04
C ASP A 36 -12.12 -5.46 -25.56
N GLN A 37 -11.33 -6.09 -26.43
CA GLN A 37 -10.49 -7.24 -26.05
C GLN A 37 -9.51 -6.93 -24.91
N ARG A 38 -9.19 -5.64 -24.67
CA ARG A 38 -8.33 -5.20 -23.56
C ARG A 38 -9.03 -5.23 -22.20
N GLN A 39 -10.36 -5.08 -22.10
CA GLN A 39 -11.06 -5.24 -20.81
C GLN A 39 -11.20 -6.70 -20.39
N ARG A 40 -11.29 -7.64 -21.34
CA ARG A 40 -11.45 -9.08 -21.04
C ARG A 40 -10.27 -9.69 -20.26
N ASN A 41 -9.10 -9.05 -20.30
CA ASN A 41 -7.87 -9.49 -19.63
C ASN A 41 -7.52 -8.71 -18.36
N LYS A 42 -8.43 -7.90 -17.80
CA LYS A 42 -8.17 -7.21 -16.52
C LYS A 42 -8.24 -8.18 -15.34
N ALA A 43 -7.25 -8.08 -14.45
CA ALA A 43 -7.02 -9.00 -13.34
C ALA A 43 -8.09 -8.88 -12.23
N PHE A 44 -8.68 -7.70 -12.03
CA PHE A 44 -9.66 -7.45 -10.98
C PHE A 44 -11.09 -7.44 -11.53
N ARG A 45 -11.86 -8.47 -11.20
CA ARG A 45 -13.25 -8.62 -11.63
C ARG A 45 -14.20 -8.53 -10.44
N ALA A 46 -15.29 -7.81 -10.62
CA ALA A 46 -16.37 -7.74 -9.65
C ALA A 46 -17.29 -8.98 -9.75
N PRO A 47 -17.95 -9.39 -8.64
CA PRO A 47 -17.64 -8.96 -7.28
C PRO A 47 -16.37 -9.66 -6.75
N LEU A 48 -15.58 -8.94 -5.95
CA LEU A 48 -14.54 -9.58 -5.13
C LEU A 48 -15.17 -10.31 -3.93
N PRO A 49 -14.50 -11.33 -3.35
CA PRO A 49 -15.01 -12.01 -2.18
C PRO A 49 -15.19 -11.09 -0.97
N SER A 50 -16.29 -11.27 -0.24
CA SER A 50 -16.54 -10.61 1.05
C SER A 50 -15.43 -10.92 2.07
N ALA A 51 -14.97 -9.91 2.79
CA ALA A 51 -13.90 -10.02 3.80
C ALA A 51 -14.22 -9.20 5.06
N ASP A 52 -13.59 -9.55 6.18
CA ASP A 52 -13.66 -8.75 7.41
C ASP A 52 -12.69 -7.55 7.32
N VAL A 53 -11.56 -7.74 6.63
CA VAL A 53 -10.54 -6.71 6.37
C VAL A 53 -10.05 -6.83 4.93
N LEU A 54 -9.96 -5.71 4.21
CA LEU A 54 -9.19 -5.59 2.98
C LEU A 54 -7.87 -4.88 3.26
N LEU A 55 -6.78 -5.35 2.65
CA LEU A 55 -5.48 -4.68 2.64
C LEU A 55 -5.13 -4.30 1.20
N HIS A 56 -4.83 -3.02 0.95
CA HIS A 56 -4.24 -2.53 -0.31
C HIS A 56 -2.78 -2.15 -0.09
N CYS A 57 -1.85 -2.98 -0.55
CA CYS A 57 -0.42 -2.89 -0.23
C CYS A 57 0.37 -1.93 -1.15
N GLY A 58 -0.15 -0.72 -1.39
CA GLY A 58 0.53 0.29 -2.21
C GLY A 58 0.30 0.17 -3.71
N ASP A 59 0.87 1.14 -4.43
CA ASP A 59 0.64 1.41 -5.86
C ASP A 59 -0.84 1.46 -6.20
N ILE A 60 -1.51 2.38 -5.52
CA ILE A 60 -2.94 2.65 -5.71
C ILE A 60 -3.17 3.31 -7.07
N THR A 61 -2.25 4.19 -7.46
CA THR A 61 -2.35 5.02 -8.67
C THR A 61 -1.23 4.74 -9.67
N MET A 62 -1.28 5.33 -10.86
CA MET A 62 -0.13 5.31 -11.78
C MET A 62 0.88 6.40 -11.46
N ALA A 63 0.43 7.56 -10.96
CA ALA A 63 1.31 8.70 -10.75
C ALA A 63 0.81 9.66 -9.65
N GLY A 64 -0.07 9.24 -8.75
CA GLY A 64 -0.54 10.06 -7.64
C GLY A 64 -1.36 11.30 -8.04
N HIS A 65 -2.09 11.27 -9.15
CA HIS A 65 -3.04 12.35 -9.46
C HIS A 65 -4.33 12.21 -8.65
N MET A 66 -4.97 13.34 -8.31
CA MET A 66 -6.20 13.34 -7.48
C MET A 66 -7.35 12.51 -8.08
N HIS A 67 -7.57 12.61 -9.39
CA HIS A 67 -8.62 11.84 -10.06
C HIS A 67 -8.39 10.31 -9.99
N GLU A 68 -7.13 9.88 -9.89
CA GLU A 68 -6.77 8.47 -9.70
C GLU A 68 -7.13 8.01 -8.30
N TYR A 69 -6.80 8.79 -7.27
CA TYR A 69 -7.20 8.48 -5.90
C TYR A 69 -8.71 8.50 -5.71
N GLU A 70 -9.42 9.44 -6.32
CA GLU A 70 -10.89 9.49 -6.29
C GLU A 70 -11.47 8.20 -6.88
N SER A 71 -10.98 7.78 -8.05
CA SER A 71 -11.39 6.54 -8.71
C SER A 71 -11.07 5.29 -7.88
N ALA A 72 -9.86 5.24 -7.30
CA ALA A 72 -9.46 4.15 -6.42
C ALA A 72 -10.32 4.11 -5.15
N LEU A 73 -10.68 5.27 -4.60
CA LEU A 73 -11.51 5.35 -3.42
C LEU A 73 -12.95 4.90 -3.68
N GLU A 74 -13.53 5.25 -4.82
CA GLU A 74 -14.81 4.68 -5.26
C GLU A 74 -14.73 3.16 -5.43
N MET A 75 -13.67 2.67 -6.07
CA MET A 75 -13.42 1.24 -6.25
C MET A 75 -13.36 0.51 -4.90
N LEU A 76 -12.56 1.01 -3.95
CA LEU A 76 -12.45 0.45 -2.60
C LEU A 76 -13.80 0.49 -1.86
N GLY A 77 -14.56 1.58 -2.02
CA GLY A 77 -15.88 1.74 -1.42
C GLY A 77 -16.90 0.70 -1.89
N SER A 78 -16.75 0.20 -3.13
CA SER A 78 -17.63 -0.83 -3.70
C SER A 78 -17.35 -2.25 -3.21
N ILE A 79 -16.21 -2.49 -2.55
CA ILE A 79 -15.83 -3.83 -2.06
C ILE A 79 -16.50 -4.11 -0.72
N ASP A 80 -17.10 -5.30 -0.60
CA ASP A 80 -17.72 -5.81 0.63
C ASP A 80 -16.66 -6.20 1.67
N ALA A 81 -16.12 -5.18 2.35
CA ALA A 81 -15.28 -5.31 3.52
C ALA A 81 -15.54 -4.14 4.50
N PRO A 82 -15.86 -4.38 5.78
CA PRO A 82 -16.12 -3.31 6.75
C PRO A 82 -14.90 -2.42 7.01
N LEU A 83 -13.70 -3.00 7.01
CA LEU A 83 -12.43 -2.30 7.19
C LEU A 83 -11.56 -2.47 5.94
N LYS A 84 -11.06 -1.38 5.37
CA LYS A 84 -10.05 -1.37 4.31
C LYS A 84 -8.84 -0.58 4.77
N LEU A 85 -7.70 -1.26 4.89
CA LEU A 85 -6.42 -0.66 5.22
C LEU A 85 -5.65 -0.42 3.93
N VAL A 86 -5.08 0.76 3.79
CA VAL A 86 -4.38 1.18 2.57
C VAL A 86 -3.06 1.83 2.95
N ILE A 87 -1.98 1.42 2.30
CA ILE A 87 -0.69 2.12 2.32
C ILE A 87 -0.42 2.68 0.93
N ALA A 88 0.43 3.70 0.85
CA ALA A 88 0.97 4.17 -0.42
C ALA A 88 2.03 3.19 -0.97
N GLY A 89 2.28 3.26 -2.28
CA GLY A 89 3.48 2.71 -2.92
C GLY A 89 4.24 3.77 -3.70
N ASN A 90 5.26 3.36 -4.45
CA ASN A 90 6.14 4.32 -5.12
C ASN A 90 5.45 5.11 -6.24
N HIS A 91 4.36 4.60 -6.81
CA HIS A 91 3.54 5.31 -7.81
C HIS A 91 2.66 6.40 -7.21
N ASP A 92 2.40 6.35 -5.90
CA ASP A 92 1.55 7.30 -5.18
C ASP A 92 2.34 8.56 -4.78
N ILE A 93 3.03 9.18 -5.75
CA ILE A 93 4.10 10.16 -5.49
C ILE A 93 3.67 11.40 -4.71
N THR A 94 2.40 11.77 -4.75
CA THR A 94 1.85 12.90 -3.99
C THR A 94 1.60 12.55 -2.53
N LEU A 95 1.60 11.27 -2.15
CA LEU A 95 1.56 10.86 -0.74
C LEU A 95 2.94 10.89 -0.07
N ASP A 96 4.02 11.08 -0.84
CA ASP A 96 5.38 11.38 -0.37
C ASP A 96 5.69 12.86 -0.65
N GLU A 97 5.33 13.73 0.30
CA GLU A 97 5.47 15.18 0.16
C GLU A 97 6.94 15.60 -0.07
N ASP A 98 7.87 15.01 0.68
CA ASP A 98 9.31 15.29 0.56
C ASP A 98 9.82 14.90 -0.83
N PHE A 99 9.43 13.73 -1.35
CA PHE A 99 9.80 13.34 -2.71
C PHE A 99 9.19 14.31 -3.73
N TYR A 100 7.89 14.56 -3.66
CA TYR A 100 7.15 15.36 -4.63
C TYR A 100 7.67 16.81 -4.73
N LEU A 101 7.97 17.43 -3.59
CA LEU A 101 8.53 18.78 -3.50
C LEU A 101 10.05 18.85 -3.72
N GLY A 102 10.71 17.71 -3.93
CA GLY A 102 12.13 17.63 -4.27
C GLY A 102 13.09 17.68 -3.09
N GLY A 103 12.60 17.41 -1.86
CA GLY A 103 13.41 17.19 -0.67
C GLY A 103 14.11 15.83 -0.64
N SER A 104 13.60 14.83 -1.37
CA SER A 104 14.21 13.50 -1.53
C SER A 104 14.19 13.02 -3.00
N GLY A 105 15.00 12.01 -3.34
CA GLY A 105 15.01 11.40 -4.69
C GLY A 105 15.51 12.33 -5.80
N GLY A 106 16.62 13.03 -5.56
CA GLY A 106 17.09 14.21 -6.30
C GLY A 106 16.95 14.19 -7.84
N SER A 107 16.51 15.33 -8.39
CA SER A 107 16.52 15.57 -9.84
C SER A 107 17.79 16.32 -10.25
N LEU A 108 18.49 15.80 -11.26
CA LEU A 108 19.66 16.46 -11.87
C LEU A 108 19.28 17.74 -12.67
N THR A 109 17.99 18.04 -12.81
CA THR A 109 17.48 19.11 -13.70
C THR A 109 17.10 20.40 -12.97
N GLY A 110 17.26 20.46 -11.64
CA GLY A 110 16.84 21.61 -10.81
C GLY A 110 15.31 21.75 -10.65
N TRP A 111 14.54 20.78 -11.15
CA TRP A 111 13.09 20.68 -10.96
C TRP A 111 12.77 19.74 -9.80
N THR A 112 11.66 19.95 -9.11
CA THR A 112 11.15 18.96 -8.14
C THR A 112 10.69 17.69 -8.85
N ASN A 113 10.54 16.58 -8.12
CA ASN A 113 10.04 15.35 -8.74
C ASN A 113 8.61 15.50 -9.25
N GLY A 114 7.76 16.24 -8.52
CA GLY A 114 6.42 16.59 -8.97
C GLY A 114 6.43 17.37 -10.27
N GLN A 115 7.30 18.38 -10.41
CA GLN A 115 7.43 19.15 -11.67
C GLN A 115 7.83 18.25 -12.85
N ARG A 116 8.74 17.30 -12.61
CA ARG A 116 9.18 16.35 -13.65
C ARG A 116 8.08 15.35 -14.03
N MET A 117 7.36 14.81 -13.05
CA MET A 117 6.41 13.72 -13.25
C MET A 117 5.01 14.19 -13.64
N HIS A 118 4.52 15.30 -13.08
CA HIS A 118 3.19 15.86 -13.41
C HIS A 118 3.25 16.93 -14.50
N MET A 119 4.43 17.48 -14.81
CA MET A 119 4.64 18.48 -15.86
C MET A 119 3.65 19.65 -15.73
N LYS A 120 2.81 19.88 -16.75
CA LYS A 120 1.80 20.95 -16.78
C LYS A 120 0.71 20.81 -15.70
N ASN A 121 0.56 19.63 -15.11
CA ASN A 121 -0.41 19.35 -14.04
C ASN A 121 0.23 19.48 -12.64
N TYR A 122 1.49 19.91 -12.56
CA TYR A 122 2.15 20.13 -11.28
C TYR A 122 1.41 21.20 -10.48
N ASP A 123 1.08 20.84 -9.25
CA ASP A 123 0.59 21.75 -8.22
C ASP A 123 1.28 21.37 -6.89
N PRO A 124 1.98 22.31 -6.22
CA PRO A 124 2.66 22.05 -4.95
C PRO A 124 1.69 21.72 -3.80
N ASP A 125 0.40 22.03 -3.91
CA ASP A 125 -0.60 21.70 -2.89
C ASP A 125 -1.15 20.27 -3.03
N LEU A 126 -0.80 19.52 -4.09
CA LEU A 126 -1.31 18.15 -4.29
C LEU A 126 -0.99 17.20 -3.13
N PRO A 127 0.18 17.22 -2.47
CA PRO A 127 0.43 16.35 -1.34
C PRO A 127 -0.55 16.56 -0.18
N LYS A 128 -0.83 17.82 0.13
CA LYS A 128 -1.84 18.19 1.13
C LYS A 128 -3.24 17.73 0.72
N GLN A 129 -3.62 17.90 -0.55
CA GLN A 129 -4.91 17.47 -1.07
C GLN A 129 -5.06 15.94 -1.02
N ALA A 130 -4.04 15.20 -1.45
CA ALA A 130 -3.99 13.74 -1.41
C ALA A 130 -4.13 13.21 0.02
N LYS A 131 -3.33 13.74 0.96
CA LYS A 131 -3.40 13.35 2.37
C LYS A 131 -4.77 13.68 2.99
N ALA A 132 -5.35 14.83 2.65
CA ALA A 132 -6.67 15.23 3.12
C ALA A 132 -7.78 14.29 2.60
N LEU A 133 -7.71 13.84 1.34
CA LEU A 133 -8.66 12.87 0.78
C LEU A 133 -8.63 11.54 1.56
N TRP A 134 -7.43 10.97 1.74
CA TRP A 134 -7.24 9.65 2.35
C TRP A 134 -7.51 9.61 3.86
N THR A 135 -7.31 10.73 4.57
CA THR A 135 -7.59 10.85 6.02
C THR A 135 -8.96 11.47 6.33
N GLY A 136 -9.64 11.98 5.31
CA GLY A 136 -10.89 12.73 5.43
C GLY A 136 -12.15 11.86 5.50
N ASN A 137 -13.29 12.53 5.58
CA ASN A 137 -14.59 11.86 5.69
C ASN A 137 -14.95 11.02 4.47
N ALA A 138 -14.45 11.38 3.28
CA ALA A 138 -14.71 10.64 2.04
C ALA A 138 -14.14 9.21 2.11
N ALA A 139 -12.96 9.03 2.71
CA ALA A 139 -12.37 7.71 2.91
C ALA A 139 -13.03 6.95 4.06
N LYS A 140 -13.21 7.63 5.20
CA LYS A 140 -13.81 7.03 6.41
C LYS A 140 -15.22 6.51 6.16
N SER A 141 -16.06 7.22 5.41
CA SER A 141 -17.43 6.79 5.10
C SER A 141 -17.50 5.51 4.25
N LYS A 142 -16.40 5.15 3.57
CA LYS A 142 -16.26 3.93 2.77
C LYS A 142 -15.56 2.79 3.52
N GLY A 143 -15.28 2.98 4.81
CA GLY A 143 -14.52 2.05 5.64
C GLY A 143 -13.03 2.04 5.35
N VAL A 144 -12.49 3.05 4.65
CA VAL A 144 -11.08 3.14 4.25
C VAL A 144 -10.28 3.89 5.30
N THR A 145 -9.16 3.30 5.72
CA THR A 145 -8.17 3.88 6.63
C THR A 145 -6.80 3.84 5.95
N PHE A 146 -6.24 5.01 5.68
CA PHE A 146 -4.86 5.14 5.22
C PHE A 146 -3.88 5.02 6.38
N LEU A 147 -2.83 4.22 6.21
CA LEU A 147 -1.83 3.95 7.23
C LEU A 147 -0.49 4.60 6.86
N ASP A 148 -0.02 5.47 7.76
CA ASP A 148 1.38 5.88 7.77
C ASP A 148 2.26 4.74 8.30
N GLU A 149 3.58 4.88 8.13
CA GLU A 149 4.51 3.89 8.68
C GLU A 149 4.33 3.73 10.21
N GLY A 150 4.27 2.48 10.67
CA GLY A 150 4.27 2.15 12.09
C GLY A 150 3.28 1.05 12.47
N VAL A 151 3.08 0.87 13.77
CA VAL A 151 2.15 -0.12 14.33
C VAL A 151 0.76 0.47 14.49
N HIS A 152 -0.25 -0.24 14.00
CA HIS A 152 -1.65 0.12 14.06
C HIS A 152 -2.46 -1.04 14.65
N GLU A 153 -3.35 -0.74 15.58
CA GLU A 153 -4.20 -1.74 16.25
C GLU A 153 -5.67 -1.53 15.89
N PHE A 154 -6.35 -2.64 15.57
CA PHE A 154 -7.76 -2.64 15.18
C PHE A 154 -8.54 -3.66 15.99
N THR A 155 -9.78 -3.29 16.34
CA THR A 155 -10.81 -4.25 16.76
C THR A 155 -11.78 -4.42 15.61
N LEU A 156 -11.85 -5.62 15.06
CA LEU A 156 -12.68 -5.95 13.91
C LEU A 156 -14.14 -6.13 14.33
N HIS A 157 -15.05 -6.06 13.36
CA HIS A 157 -16.49 -6.21 13.60
C HIS A 157 -16.88 -7.58 14.18
N ASN A 158 -16.08 -8.61 13.90
CA ASN A 158 -16.24 -9.96 14.46
C ASN A 158 -15.62 -10.13 15.87
N GLY A 159 -15.08 -9.05 16.46
CA GLY A 159 -14.44 -9.06 17.77
C GLY A 159 -12.96 -9.46 17.78
N ALA A 160 -12.38 -9.85 16.64
CA ALA A 160 -10.95 -10.12 16.55
C ALA A 160 -10.13 -8.84 16.77
N LYS A 161 -8.98 -8.99 17.44
CA LYS A 161 -7.95 -7.95 17.47
C LYS A 161 -6.96 -8.19 16.34
N LEU A 162 -6.51 -7.12 15.71
CA LEU A 162 -5.55 -7.16 14.62
C LEU A 162 -4.49 -6.09 14.82
N THR A 163 -3.22 -6.49 14.92
CA THR A 163 -2.07 -5.59 14.95
C THR A 163 -1.34 -5.63 13.60
N VAL A 164 -1.27 -4.48 12.94
CA VAL A 164 -0.64 -4.32 11.62
C VAL A 164 0.57 -3.39 11.75
N TYR A 165 1.74 -3.86 11.31
CA TYR A 165 2.85 -2.96 11.01
C TYR A 165 2.76 -2.56 9.54
N ALA A 166 2.67 -1.27 9.26
CA ALA A 166 2.55 -0.72 7.91
C ALA A 166 3.83 0.02 7.49
N SER A 167 4.21 -0.07 6.22
CA SER A 167 5.30 0.73 5.65
C SER A 167 5.15 0.87 4.12
N PRO A 168 5.05 2.11 3.57
CA PRO A 168 5.01 2.31 2.12
C PRO A 168 6.39 2.15 1.45
N TRP A 169 7.46 2.02 2.23
CA TRP A 169 8.83 2.15 1.73
C TRP A 169 9.40 0.86 1.17
N GLN A 170 10.21 1.00 0.12
CA GLN A 170 10.91 -0.07 -0.56
C GLN A 170 12.38 0.28 -0.86
N PRO A 171 13.24 -0.72 -1.10
CA PRO A 171 14.59 -0.46 -1.60
C PRO A 171 14.55 0.31 -2.92
N GLU A 172 15.55 1.14 -3.18
CA GLU A 172 15.56 2.03 -4.34
C GLU A 172 15.26 1.28 -5.65
N PHE A 173 14.23 1.78 -6.33
CA PHE A 173 13.86 1.36 -7.66
C PHE A 173 13.40 2.58 -8.49
N CYS A 174 14.07 2.81 -9.61
CA CYS A 174 13.76 3.82 -10.63
C CYS A 174 13.70 5.29 -10.15
N ASN A 175 14.17 5.61 -8.94
CA ASN A 175 14.06 6.94 -8.32
C ASN A 175 12.62 7.51 -8.28
N TRP A 176 11.68 6.70 -7.77
CA TRP A 176 10.29 7.09 -7.44
C TRP A 176 10.12 7.35 -5.92
N ALA A 177 8.90 7.67 -5.50
CA ALA A 177 8.58 7.94 -4.10
C ALA A 177 8.84 6.73 -3.20
N PHE A 178 8.95 6.96 -1.89
CA PHE A 178 9.08 5.92 -0.87
C PHE A 178 10.28 4.97 -1.09
N ASN A 179 11.38 5.47 -1.64
CA ASN A 179 12.62 4.71 -1.85
C ASN A 179 13.63 4.93 -0.72
N TYR A 180 14.34 3.88 -0.31
CA TYR A 180 15.54 3.98 0.54
C TYR A 180 16.74 3.29 -0.11
N ASP A 181 17.94 3.75 0.23
CA ASP A 181 19.19 3.17 -0.29
C ASP A 181 19.34 1.70 0.13
N HIS A 182 19.93 0.87 -0.73
CA HIS A 182 20.10 -0.57 -0.46
C HIS A 182 21.00 -0.86 0.75
N SER A 183 21.83 0.09 1.18
CA SER A 183 22.62 0.02 2.42
C SER A 183 21.87 0.45 3.68
N HIS A 184 20.64 0.98 3.55
CA HIS A 184 19.87 1.45 4.69
C HIS A 184 19.08 0.32 5.36
N ASP A 185 19.19 0.25 6.69
CA ASP A 185 18.28 -0.52 7.52
C ASP A 185 17.17 0.39 8.04
N ARG A 186 15.98 0.20 7.49
CA ARG A 186 14.78 0.95 7.86
C ARG A 186 13.84 0.18 8.78
N TRP A 187 14.12 -1.09 9.02
CA TRP A 187 13.17 -2.03 9.63
C TRP A 187 13.51 -2.33 11.08
N ASN A 188 14.79 -2.42 11.42
CA ASN A 188 15.21 -2.80 12.76
C ASN A 188 15.46 -1.56 13.64
N PRO A 189 15.28 -1.67 14.97
CA PRO A 189 15.81 -0.67 15.88
C PRO A 189 17.35 -0.64 15.81
N PRO A 190 17.99 0.49 16.14
CA PRO A 190 19.43 0.69 15.91
C PRO A 190 20.35 -0.36 16.54
N ASP A 191 19.96 -0.94 17.67
CA ASP A 191 20.71 -1.98 18.39
C ASP A 191 20.66 -3.36 17.72
N LEU A 192 19.72 -3.56 16.79
CA LEU A 192 19.54 -4.80 16.03
C LEU A 192 19.94 -4.68 14.55
N SER A 193 20.42 -3.51 14.13
CA SER A 193 20.88 -3.31 12.76
C SER A 193 22.12 -4.14 12.43
N ALA A 194 22.19 -4.57 11.16
CA ALA A 194 23.38 -5.24 10.65
C ALA A 194 24.59 -4.28 10.69
N PRO A 195 25.81 -4.76 11.01
CA PRO A 195 26.99 -3.91 11.14
C PRO A 195 27.39 -3.15 9.86
N ASP A 196 26.98 -3.64 8.70
CA ASP A 196 27.24 -3.09 7.38
C ASP A 196 26.08 -2.23 6.84
N ALA A 197 25.00 -2.08 7.60
CA ALA A 197 23.86 -1.25 7.24
C ALA A 197 23.86 0.09 7.99
N VAL A 198 23.36 1.13 7.33
CA VAL A 198 23.10 2.44 7.95
C VAL A 198 21.67 2.44 8.47
N ASN A 199 21.48 2.47 9.80
CA ASN A 199 20.13 2.56 10.35
C ASN A 199 19.51 3.93 10.05
N VAL A 200 18.34 3.92 9.42
CA VAL A 200 17.53 5.12 9.11
C VAL A 200 16.07 4.94 9.55
N ALA A 201 15.80 3.99 10.44
CA ALA A 201 14.45 3.66 10.87
C ALA A 201 13.84 4.83 11.66
N ILE A 202 12.67 5.31 11.21
CA ILE A 202 11.88 6.33 11.93
C ILE A 202 10.88 5.63 12.86
N ASN A 203 10.17 4.62 12.33
CA ASN A 203 9.25 3.79 13.09
C ASN A 203 9.66 2.31 12.92
N PRO A 204 10.76 1.86 13.55
CA PRO A 204 11.23 0.48 13.39
C PRO A 204 10.16 -0.52 13.81
N VAL A 205 10.22 -1.72 13.22
CA VAL A 205 9.43 -2.87 13.68
C VAL A 205 9.83 -3.14 15.14
N PRO A 206 8.88 -3.12 16.10
CA PRO A 206 9.19 -3.42 17.48
C PRO A 206 9.92 -4.76 17.61
N ALA A 207 11.04 -4.73 18.32
CA ALA A 207 11.79 -5.92 18.70
C ALA A 207 11.05 -6.65 19.83
N ASP A 208 9.86 -7.17 19.56
CA ASP A 208 8.99 -7.66 20.63
C ASP A 208 8.93 -9.19 20.73
N PRO A 209 9.25 -9.76 21.91
CA PRO A 209 8.93 -11.14 22.30
C PRO A 209 7.47 -11.38 22.73
N GLY A 210 6.63 -10.34 22.90
CA GLY A 210 5.27 -10.42 23.47
C GLY A 210 4.17 -9.58 22.79
N GLY A 211 4.50 -8.48 22.11
CA GLY A 211 3.62 -7.69 21.25
C GLY A 211 3.55 -8.29 19.86
N LYS A 212 2.49 -9.04 19.62
CA LYS A 212 2.30 -9.79 18.39
C LYS A 212 1.87 -8.83 17.27
N ILE A 213 2.78 -8.54 16.34
CA ILE A 213 2.38 -8.09 15.00
C ILE A 213 1.73 -9.30 14.31
N ASP A 214 0.47 -9.16 13.94
CA ASP A 214 -0.24 -10.20 13.21
C ASP A 214 0.06 -10.13 11.70
N ILE A 215 0.22 -8.91 11.17
CA ILE A 215 0.45 -8.64 9.75
C ILE A 215 1.54 -7.58 9.58
N MET A 216 2.53 -7.89 8.75
CA MET A 216 3.37 -6.86 8.13
C MET A 216 2.79 -6.51 6.76
N MET A 217 2.42 -5.24 6.60
CA MET A 217 1.82 -4.68 5.40
C MET A 217 2.83 -3.69 4.78
N THR A 218 3.55 -4.16 3.77
CA THR A 218 4.61 -3.38 3.10
C THR A 218 4.35 -3.34 1.60
N HIS A 219 4.71 -2.24 0.94
CA HIS A 219 4.53 -2.11 -0.51
C HIS A 219 5.52 -2.99 -1.30
N GLY A 220 6.80 -2.92 -0.96
CA GLY A 220 7.83 -3.84 -1.43
C GLY A 220 8.55 -4.48 -0.24
N PRO A 221 8.80 -5.80 -0.25
CA PRO A 221 9.62 -6.40 0.79
C PRO A 221 11.09 -5.91 0.67
N PRO A 222 11.89 -6.00 1.74
CA PRO A 222 13.31 -5.70 1.67
C PRO A 222 14.01 -6.54 0.60
N ARG A 223 15.07 -5.99 0.00
CA ARG A 223 15.89 -6.70 -0.97
C ARG A 223 16.41 -8.02 -0.37
N ASP A 224 16.42 -9.05 -1.20
CA ASP A 224 16.82 -10.43 -0.87
C ASP A 224 15.94 -11.09 0.22
N ARG A 225 14.79 -10.49 0.57
CA ARG A 225 13.81 -11.04 1.51
C ARG A 225 12.48 -11.23 0.81
N LEU A 226 12.27 -12.40 0.21
CA LEU A 226 11.01 -12.79 -0.44
C LEU A 226 10.62 -11.94 -1.67
N ASP A 227 11.54 -11.14 -2.19
CA ASP A 227 11.43 -10.23 -3.34
C ASP A 227 11.51 -10.91 -4.73
N SER A 228 11.70 -12.24 -4.78
CA SER A 228 11.84 -13.00 -6.04
C SER A 228 10.51 -13.46 -6.69
N THR A 229 10.39 -13.36 -8.03
CA THR A 229 9.31 -13.97 -8.84
C THR A 229 9.81 -14.69 -10.11
N THR A 230 8.93 -15.45 -10.77
CA THR A 230 9.22 -16.33 -11.92
C THR A 230 9.59 -15.60 -13.23
N ARG A 231 9.59 -14.25 -13.25
CA ARG A 231 10.03 -13.42 -14.39
C ARG A 231 10.87 -12.20 -13.98
N SER A 232 11.61 -12.28 -12.87
CA SER A 232 12.54 -11.21 -12.44
C SER A 232 11.90 -9.82 -12.23
N TRP A 233 10.74 -9.74 -11.58
CA TRP A 233 10.11 -8.48 -11.09
C TRP A 233 9.35 -8.72 -9.76
N ILE A 234 9.36 -7.78 -8.80
CA ILE A 234 9.00 -7.93 -7.37
C ILE A 234 7.53 -8.35 -7.11
N SER A 235 7.25 -9.04 -5.99
CA SER A 235 5.92 -9.49 -5.55
C SER A 235 5.53 -8.98 -4.16
N VAL A 236 4.23 -8.71 -4.01
CA VAL A 236 3.51 -8.61 -2.73
C VAL A 236 3.40 -10.00 -2.11
N LYS A 237 3.99 -10.21 -0.94
CA LYS A 237 3.83 -11.45 -0.15
C LYS A 237 3.37 -11.14 1.25
N VAL A 238 2.28 -11.79 1.64
CA VAL A 238 1.72 -11.76 2.99
C VAL A 238 2.23 -12.98 3.72
N GLU A 239 2.96 -12.77 4.81
CA GLU A 239 3.39 -13.86 5.69
C GLU A 239 2.59 -13.82 7.00
N ARG A 240 1.96 -14.95 7.33
CA ARG A 240 1.43 -15.23 8.66
C ARG A 240 2.53 -15.97 9.42
N ARG A 241 3.22 -15.31 10.37
CA ARG A 241 4.08 -16.03 11.31
C ARG A 241 3.22 -17.06 12.06
N ARG A 242 3.60 -18.33 11.97
CA ARG A 242 3.01 -19.43 12.74
C ARG A 242 3.59 -19.43 14.14
#